data_AF-A0A7H0MJ19-F1
#
_entry.id   AF-A0A7H0MJ19-F1
#
_cell.length_a   1.000
_cell.length_b   1.000
_cell.length_c   1.000
_cell.angle_alpha   90.00
_cell.angle_beta   90.00
_cell.angle_gamma   90.00
#
_symmetry.space_group_name_H-M   'P 1'
#
loop_
_entity.id
_entity.type
_entity.pdbx_description
1 polymer ?
#
loop_
_entity_poly.entity_id
_entity_poly.type
_entity_poly.pdbx_seq_one_letter_code
_entity_poly.pdbx_strand_id
1 'polypeptide(L)'
;MSNTLLQATLDAFKTTHHLTLPERYARFLTVQRDATEITTPEGDVIYLFAHGDLLERNNTYAIQQVEPEYLLIGQDGDLGYFIHGKSRSETIYRQDLGALGALPLEPVAKSIDQLLT
;
A
#
# COMPACT_ATOMS: atom_id res chain seq x y z
N MET A 1 3.70 -3.83 22.77
CA MET A 1 2.59 -4.75 22.44
C MET A 1 2.02 -4.54 21.02
N SER A 2 2.71 -3.92 20.04
CA SER A 2 2.14 -3.69 18.69
C SER A 2 2.65 -4.62 17.58
N ASN A 3 3.61 -5.52 17.84
CA ASN A 3 4.28 -6.28 16.78
C ASN A 3 3.48 -7.50 16.27
N THR A 4 2.49 -7.98 17.03
CA THR A 4 1.74 -9.20 16.68
C THR A 4 0.74 -8.99 15.54
N LEU A 5 0.04 -7.84 15.52
CA LEU A 5 -0.95 -7.55 14.48
C LEU A 5 -0.28 -7.24 13.14
N LEU A 6 0.84 -6.52 13.16
CA LEU A 6 1.67 -6.32 11.98
C LEU A 6 2.15 -7.66 11.42
N GLN A 7 2.71 -8.54 12.27
CA GLN A 7 3.15 -9.85 11.82
C GLN A 7 2.01 -10.69 11.22
N ALA A 8 0.83 -10.70 11.85
CA ALA A 8 -0.34 -11.38 11.31
C ALA A 8 -0.75 -10.84 9.93
N THR A 9 -0.65 -9.53 9.73
CA THR A 9 -0.94 -8.88 8.44
C THR A 9 0.06 -9.31 7.37
N LEU A 10 1.36 -9.26 7.70
CA LEU A 10 2.43 -9.69 6.80
C LEU A 10 2.28 -11.17 6.42
N ASP A 11 1.98 -12.02 7.40
CA ASP A 11 1.80 -13.45 7.21
C ASP A 11 0.57 -13.74 6.34
N ALA A 12 -0.54 -13.04 6.52
CA ALA A 12 -1.72 -13.18 5.68
C ALA A 12 -1.46 -12.76 4.22
N PHE A 13 -0.77 -11.65 3.96
CA PHE A 13 -0.39 -11.31 2.58
C PHE A 13 0.55 -12.35 1.96
N LYS A 14 1.48 -12.88 2.75
CA LYS A 14 2.42 -13.91 2.29
C LYS A 14 1.76 -15.26 2.04
N THR A 15 0.81 -15.66 2.87
CA THR A 15 0.18 -16.99 2.80
C THR A 15 -0.99 -17.02 1.83
N THR A 16 -1.85 -16.00 1.87
CA THR A 16 -3.07 -15.94 1.06
C THR A 16 -2.80 -15.45 -0.35
N HIS A 17 -1.95 -14.42 -0.50
CA HIS A 17 -1.73 -13.74 -1.77
C HIS A 17 -0.32 -13.97 -2.34
N HIS A 18 0.55 -14.66 -1.58
CA HIS A 18 1.95 -14.87 -1.95
C HIS A 18 2.70 -13.55 -2.21
N LEU A 19 2.36 -12.50 -1.46
CA LEU A 19 2.96 -11.18 -1.54
C LEU A 19 3.89 -10.92 -0.35
N THR A 20 4.98 -10.20 -0.61
CA THR A 20 5.92 -9.73 0.40
C THR A 20 6.06 -8.22 0.30
N LEU A 21 5.92 -7.54 1.42
CA LEU A 21 6.07 -6.08 1.45
C LEU A 21 7.54 -5.68 1.26
N PRO A 22 7.82 -4.57 0.55
CA PRO A 22 9.15 -3.98 0.45
C PRO A 22 9.71 -3.62 1.83
N GLU A 23 11.04 -3.59 1.96
CA GLU A 23 11.69 -3.50 3.27
C GLU A 23 11.41 -2.16 3.95
N ARG A 24 11.47 -1.06 3.19
CA ARG A 24 11.25 0.27 3.77
C ARG A 24 9.80 0.45 4.17
N TYR A 25 8.87 -0.04 3.36
CA TYR A 25 7.45 0.00 3.71
C TYR A 25 7.13 -0.87 4.93
N ALA A 26 7.68 -2.09 5.02
CA ALA A 26 7.53 -2.92 6.21
C ALA A 26 8.08 -2.23 7.48
N ARG A 27 9.22 -1.54 7.37
CA ARG A 27 9.80 -0.76 8.47
C ARG A 27 8.91 0.42 8.85
N PHE A 28 8.38 1.13 7.87
CA PHE A 28 7.44 2.23 8.09
C PHE A 28 6.23 1.79 8.91
N LEU A 29 5.63 0.62 8.61
CA LEU A 29 4.52 0.05 9.37
C LEU A 29 4.86 -0.33 10.83
N THR A 30 6.14 -0.50 11.17
CA THR A 30 6.54 -0.74 12.59
C THR A 30 6.44 0.53 13.43
N VAL A 31 6.55 1.70 12.79
CA VAL A 31 6.51 3.02 13.43
C VAL A 31 5.10 3.61 13.33
N GLN A 32 4.45 3.48 12.16
CA GLN A 32 3.09 3.95 11.93
C GLN A 32 2.07 2.95 12.50
N ARG A 33 1.43 3.32 13.61
CA ARG A 33 0.39 2.49 14.25
C ARG A 33 -1.02 2.80 13.79
N ASP A 34 -1.26 4.06 13.45
CA ASP A 34 -2.56 4.59 13.08
C ASP A 34 -2.54 5.07 11.63
N ALA A 35 -3.71 5.18 11.01
CA ALA A 35 -3.81 5.79 9.69
C ALA A 35 -3.21 7.21 9.73
N THR A 36 -2.45 7.56 8.69
CA THR A 36 -1.72 8.83 8.64
C THR A 36 -2.11 9.57 7.38
N GLU A 37 -2.53 10.82 7.55
CA GLU A 37 -2.74 11.75 6.44
C GLU A 37 -1.40 12.43 6.12
N ILE A 38 -1.04 12.44 4.83
CA ILE A 38 0.14 13.16 4.33
C ILE A 38 -0.26 14.06 3.16
N THR A 39 0.48 15.14 2.98
CA THR A 39 0.33 15.99 1.80
C THR A 39 1.55 15.80 0.91
N THR A 40 1.36 15.42 -0.35
CA THR A 40 2.47 15.31 -1.32
C THR A 40 2.97 16.70 -1.73
N PRO A 41 4.19 16.81 -2.30
CA PRO A 41 4.67 18.05 -2.90
C PRO A 41 3.73 18.62 -3.99
N GLU A 42 2.97 17.74 -4.65
CA GLU A 42 1.98 18.09 -5.67
C GLU A 42 0.64 18.59 -5.07
N GLY A 43 0.45 18.44 -3.76
CA GLY A 43 -0.75 18.89 -3.03
C GLY A 43 -1.82 17.83 -2.83
N ASP A 44 -1.55 16.57 -3.20
CA ASP A 44 -2.48 15.45 -2.96
C ASP A 44 -2.56 15.16 -1.45
N VAL A 45 -3.74 14.81 -0.96
CA VAL A 45 -3.96 14.49 0.47
C VAL A 45 -4.19 12.99 0.60
N ILE A 46 -3.13 12.27 0.92
CA ILE A 46 -3.14 10.81 0.95
C ILE A 46 -3.43 10.32 2.36
N TYR A 47 -4.46 9.48 2.49
CA TYR A 47 -4.71 8.68 3.68
C TYR A 47 -3.97 7.35 3.58
N LEU A 48 -2.79 7.25 4.21
CA LEU A 48 -2.05 6.00 4.35
C LEU A 48 -2.68 5.11 5.42
N PHE A 49 -2.93 3.86 5.08
CA PHE A 49 -3.63 2.91 5.95
C PHE A 49 -2.78 2.50 7.15
N ALA A 50 -3.43 2.26 8.29
CA ALA A 50 -2.80 1.55 9.39
C ALA A 50 -2.51 0.11 8.97
N HIS A 51 -1.52 -0.55 9.58
CA HIS A 51 -1.23 -1.94 9.27
C HIS A 51 -2.45 -2.87 9.49
N GLY A 52 -3.33 -2.54 10.44
CA GLY A 52 -4.56 -3.30 10.70
C GLY A 52 -5.60 -3.21 9.58
N ASP A 53 -5.58 -2.14 8.80
CA ASP A 53 -6.58 -1.86 7.77
C ASP A 53 -6.17 -2.41 6.40
N LEU A 54 -4.87 -2.68 6.19
CA LEU A 54 -4.34 -3.08 4.88
C LEU A 54 -5.09 -4.28 4.28
N LEU A 55 -5.32 -5.33 5.07
CA LEU A 55 -6.04 -6.53 4.64
C LEU A 55 -7.49 -6.23 4.29
N GLU A 56 -8.19 -5.51 5.18
CA GLU A 56 -9.59 -5.15 4.97
C GLU A 56 -9.74 -4.34 3.67
N ARG A 57 -8.94 -3.27 3.52
CA ARG A 57 -9.01 -2.37 2.37
C ARG A 57 -8.68 -3.09 1.06
N ASN A 58 -7.64 -3.91 1.02
CA ASN A 58 -7.31 -4.67 -0.19
C ASN A 58 -8.42 -5.67 -0.57
N ASN A 59 -9.10 -6.27 0.41
CA ASN A 59 -10.24 -7.14 0.18
C ASN A 59 -11.48 -6.38 -0.30
N THR A 60 -11.80 -5.23 0.31
CA THR A 60 -12.95 -4.39 -0.07
C THR A 60 -12.90 -3.97 -1.52
N TYR A 61 -11.72 -3.60 -2.02
CA TYR A 61 -11.52 -3.20 -3.42
C TYR A 61 -11.14 -4.37 -4.34
N ALA A 62 -11.12 -5.60 -3.83
CA ALA A 62 -10.74 -6.80 -4.57
C ALA A 62 -9.40 -6.65 -5.33
N ILE A 63 -8.42 -5.96 -4.73
CA ILE A 63 -7.18 -5.55 -5.40
C ILE A 63 -6.47 -6.74 -6.03
N GLN A 64 -6.32 -7.84 -5.29
CA GLN A 64 -5.61 -9.02 -5.82
C GLN A 64 -6.36 -9.77 -6.94
N GLN A 65 -7.62 -9.43 -7.23
CA GLN A 65 -8.34 -9.97 -8.40
C GLN A 65 -8.01 -9.21 -9.68
N VAL A 66 -7.83 -7.89 -9.59
CA VAL A 66 -7.60 -6.99 -10.72
C VAL A 66 -6.13 -6.67 -10.94
N GLU A 67 -5.37 -6.57 -9.85
CA GLU A 67 -3.93 -6.25 -9.79
C GLU A 67 -3.22 -7.23 -8.83
N PRO A 68 -3.04 -8.50 -9.21
CA PRO A 68 -2.63 -9.59 -8.31
C PRO A 68 -1.24 -9.43 -7.69
N GLU A 69 -0.39 -8.57 -8.25
CA GLU A 69 0.98 -8.34 -7.79
C GLU A 69 1.12 -7.08 -6.93
N TYR A 70 0.06 -6.28 -6.79
CA TYR A 70 0.07 -5.01 -6.09
C TYR A 70 -0.72 -5.07 -4.79
N LEU A 71 -0.40 -4.16 -3.87
CA LEU A 71 -1.15 -3.91 -2.64
C LEU A 71 -1.53 -2.44 -2.58
N LEU A 72 -2.79 -2.15 -2.27
CA LEU A 72 -3.26 -0.82 -1.94
C LEU A 72 -2.78 -0.45 -0.52
N ILE A 73 -2.12 0.70 -0.39
CA ILE A 73 -1.50 1.18 0.86
C ILE A 73 -2.09 2.49 1.37
N GLY A 74 -2.87 3.18 0.54
CA GLY A 74 -3.53 4.42 0.88
C GLY A 74 -4.37 4.95 -0.27
N GLN A 75 -5.10 6.04 -0.04
CA GLN A 75 -5.98 6.65 -1.04
C GLN A 75 -6.13 8.15 -0.85
N ASP A 76 -6.40 8.85 -1.95
CA ASP A 76 -6.97 10.20 -1.99
C ASP A 76 -8.25 10.14 -2.84
N GLY A 77 -9.42 10.11 -2.18
CA GLY A 77 -10.68 9.81 -2.85
C GLY A 77 -10.65 8.46 -3.59
N ASP A 78 -10.86 8.50 -4.90
CA ASP A 78 -10.82 7.35 -5.80
C ASP A 78 -9.41 7.03 -6.33
N LEU A 79 -8.39 7.85 -5.99
CA LEU A 79 -7.01 7.61 -6.38
C LEU A 79 -6.34 6.69 -5.35
N GLY A 80 -6.02 5.46 -5.76
CA GLY A 80 -5.32 4.49 -4.94
C GLY A 80 -3.80 4.61 -5.06
N TYR A 81 -3.10 4.35 -3.96
CA TYR A 81 -1.64 4.27 -3.90
C TYR A 81 -1.20 2.85 -3.61
N PHE A 82 -0.18 2.36 -4.33
CA PHE A 82 0.16 0.96 -4.40
C PHE A 82 1.65 0.69 -4.23
N ILE A 83 1.97 -0.52 -3.77
CA ILE A 83 3.31 -1.12 -3.78
C ILE A 83 3.28 -2.45 -4.51
N HIS A 84 4.43 -2.87 -5.05
CA HIS A 84 4.55 -4.14 -5.75
C HIS A 84 4.98 -5.27 -4.79
N GLY A 85 4.07 -6.19 -4.47
CA GLY A 85 4.28 -7.26 -3.50
C GLY A 85 5.06 -8.48 -4.02
N LYS A 86 5.30 -8.59 -5.34
CA LYS A 86 6.09 -9.68 -5.92
C LYS A 86 7.54 -9.31 -6.25
N SER A 87 7.90 -8.04 -6.11
CA SER A 87 9.24 -7.55 -6.43
C SER A 87 9.88 -6.94 -5.19
N ARG A 88 11.19 -6.68 -5.26
CA ARG A 88 11.89 -5.89 -4.23
C ARG A 88 11.82 -4.39 -4.52
N SER A 89 10.89 -3.96 -5.38
CA SER A 89 10.71 -2.55 -5.71
C SER A 89 10.13 -1.84 -4.51
N GLU A 90 10.76 -0.74 -4.12
CA GLU A 90 10.23 0.19 -3.12
C GLU A 90 9.29 1.23 -3.76
N THR A 91 9.13 1.20 -5.09
CA THR A 91 8.37 2.19 -5.84
C THR A 91 6.92 2.22 -5.36
N ILE A 92 6.43 3.43 -5.11
CA ILE A 92 5.02 3.72 -4.89
C ILE A 92 4.40 4.07 -6.24
N TYR A 93 3.28 3.45 -6.52
CA TYR A 93 2.49 3.69 -7.72
C TYR A 93 1.15 4.34 -7.35
N ARG A 94 0.50 4.98 -8.31
CA ARG A 94 -0.88 5.44 -8.20
C ARG A 94 -1.72 4.93 -9.37
N GLN A 95 -3.02 4.78 -9.13
CA GLN A 95 -4.01 4.56 -10.17
C GLN A 95 -5.41 4.87 -9.64
N ASP A 96 -6.29 5.35 -10.53
CA ASP A 96 -7.72 5.45 -10.26
C ASP A 96 -8.29 4.05 -9.97
N LEU A 97 -8.98 3.89 -8.83
CA LEU A 97 -9.55 2.63 -8.41
C LEU A 97 -10.57 2.07 -9.42
N GLY A 98 -11.24 2.94 -10.17
CA GLY A 98 -12.16 2.57 -11.26
C GLY A 98 -11.45 2.12 -12.55
N ALA A 99 -10.13 2.32 -12.67
CA ALA A 99 -9.33 1.96 -13.83
C ALA A 99 -8.43 0.73 -13.62
N LEU A 100 -8.46 0.10 -12.43
CA LEU A 100 -7.64 -1.07 -12.12
C LEU A 100 -7.90 -2.23 -13.09
N GLY A 101 -6.83 -2.93 -13.49
CA GLY A 101 -6.89 -4.00 -14.49
C GLY A 101 -7.10 -3.53 -15.93
N ALA A 102 -7.39 -2.25 -16.16
CA ALA A 102 -7.56 -1.66 -17.49
C ALA A 102 -6.39 -0.76 -17.90
N LEU A 103 -5.87 0.04 -16.96
CA LEU A 103 -4.76 0.96 -17.20
C LEU A 103 -3.55 0.60 -16.32
N PRO A 104 -2.32 0.79 -16.82
CA PRO A 104 -1.12 0.52 -16.04
C PRO A 104 -0.99 1.49 -14.87
N LEU A 105 -0.50 1.02 -13.72
CA LEU A 105 -0.22 1.86 -12.57
C LEU A 105 0.97 2.82 -12.85
N GLU A 106 0.86 4.08 -12.43
CA GLU A 106 1.87 5.11 -12.65
C GLU A 106 2.82 5.23 -11.46
N PRO A 107 4.15 5.21 -11.65
CA PRO A 107 5.09 5.43 -10.55
C PRO A 107 5.07 6.89 -10.09
N VAL A 108 4.98 7.13 -8.79
CA VAL A 108 4.92 8.48 -8.19
C VAL A 108 6.04 8.76 -7.19
N ALA A 109 6.54 7.73 -6.50
CA ALA A 109 7.68 7.85 -5.61
C ALA A 109 8.55 6.61 -5.70
N LYS A 110 9.86 6.74 -5.47
CA LYS A 110 10.81 5.61 -5.50
C LYS A 110 10.79 4.78 -4.21
N SER A 111 10.24 5.35 -3.14
CA SER A 111 10.09 4.71 -1.83
C SER A 111 9.04 5.42 -1.00
N ILE A 112 8.55 4.73 0.05
CA ILE A 112 7.69 5.36 1.07
C ILE A 112 8.38 6.60 1.68
N ASP A 113 9.69 6.54 1.92
CA ASP A 113 10.43 7.68 2.48
C ASP A 113 10.35 8.92 1.58
N GLN A 114 10.34 8.75 0.25
CA GLN A 114 10.24 9.86 -0.69
C GLN A 114 8.80 10.39 -0.76
N LEU A 115 7.80 9.52 -0.63
CA LEU A 115 6.40 9.95 -0.60
C LEU A 115 6.10 10.85 0.62
N LEU A 116 6.83 10.65 1.71
CA LEU A 116 6.66 11.39 2.96
C LEU A 116 7.41 12.75 3.01
N THR A 117 8.19 13.11 1.98
CA THR A 117 9.07 14.29 1.95
C THR A 117 8.78 15.22 0.80
#